data_AF-A0A4Y8C3V5-F1
#
_entry.id   AF-A0A4Y8C3V5-F1
#
_cell.length_a   1.000
_cell.length_b   1.000
_cell.length_c   1.000
_cell.angle_alpha   90.00
_cell.angle_beta   90.00
_cell.angle_gamma   90.00
#
_symmetry.space_group_name_H-M   'P 1'
#
loop_
_entity.id
_entity.type
_entity.pdbx_description
1 polymer ?
#
loop_
_entity_poly.entity_id
_entity_poly.type
_entity_poly.pdbx_seq_one_letter_code
_entity_poly.pdbx_strand_id
1 'polypeptide(L)' 'KDHFDEFILAYQSKLGPVKWLEPNTSDVLANLNDKALIYPISFCIDCSETIFELGMEYKHLAKCDYDLISCPNDSDEFM' A
#
# COMPACT_ATOMS: atom_id res chain seq x y z
N LYS A 1 -3.73 -19.94 2.64
CA LYS A 1 -2.48 -20.08 3.44
C LYS A 1 -2.71 -19.26 4.69
N ASP A 2 -2.35 -19.78 5.86
CA ASP A 2 -2.58 -19.09 7.14
C ASP A 2 -1.39 -18.19 7.54
N HIS A 3 -0.50 -17.92 6.59
CA HIS A 3 0.71 -17.13 6.77
C HIS A 3 1.06 -16.39 5.47
N PHE A 4 1.70 -15.24 5.62
CA PHE A 4 2.33 -14.50 4.53
C PHE A 4 3.72 -15.08 4.26
N ASP A 5 4.07 -15.21 2.98
CA ASP A 5 5.38 -15.71 2.56
C ASP A 5 6.48 -14.64 2.77
N GLU A 6 6.15 -13.35 2.61
CA GLU A 6 7.07 -12.22 2.73
C GLU A 6 6.36 -10.95 3.26
N PHE A 7 7.12 -10.09 3.95
CA PHE A 7 6.70 -8.75 4.35
C PHE A 7 7.64 -7.71 3.76
N ILE A 8 7.10 -6.73 3.04
CA ILE A 8 7.86 -5.65 2.40
C ILE A 8 7.39 -4.31 2.95
N LEU A 9 8.31 -3.53 3.52
CA LEU A 9 8.06 -2.12 3.85
C LEU A 9 8.42 -1.27 2.63
N ALA A 10 7.44 -0.54 2.09
CA ALA A 10 7.60 0.32 0.92
C ALA A 10 7.03 1.72 1.18
N TYR A 11 7.49 2.69 0.39
CA TYR A 11 7.19 4.11 0.58
C TYR A 11 6.47 4.69 -0.64
N GLN A 12 5.39 5.42 -0.39
CA GLN A 12 4.57 6.05 -1.43
C GLN A 12 4.73 7.58 -1.45
N SER A 13 3.96 8.24 -2.32
CA SER A 13 3.82 9.71 -2.37
C SER A 13 5.15 10.46 -2.62
N LYS A 14 5.99 9.93 -3.51
CA LYS A 14 7.20 10.62 -3.98
C LYS A 14 6.82 11.83 -4.84
N LEU A 15 7.33 13.01 -4.51
CA LEU A 15 7.11 14.24 -5.26
C LEU A 15 8.42 14.88 -5.74
N GLY A 16 8.45 15.26 -7.02
CA GLY A 16 9.59 15.95 -7.62
C GLY A 16 10.88 15.10 -7.72
N PRO A 17 11.96 15.68 -8.26
CA PRO A 17 13.17 14.94 -8.66
C PRO A 17 14.19 14.72 -7.53
N VAL A 18 13.77 14.82 -6.26
CA VAL A 18 14.67 14.63 -5.11
C VAL A 18 14.82 13.16 -4.74
N LYS A 19 15.87 12.82 -3.98
CA LYS A 19 16.05 11.43 -3.51
C LYS A 19 15.06 11.14 -2.37
N TRP A 20 14.20 10.15 -2.59
CA TRP A 20 13.20 9.67 -1.64
C TRP A 20 13.62 8.32 -1.02
N LEU A 21 12.89 7.89 0.02
CA LEU A 21 13.03 6.55 0.58
C LEU A 21 12.62 5.48 -0.42
N GLU A 22 13.24 4.31 -0.28
CA GLU A 22 13.08 3.15 -1.14
C GLU A 22 12.86 1.88 -0.30
N PRO A 23 12.17 0.87 -0.84
CA PRO A 23 11.61 0.80 -2.19
C PRO A 23 10.32 1.62 -2.35
N ASN A 24 10.00 2.04 -3.57
CA ASN A 24 8.72 2.70 -3.82
C ASN A 24 7.59 1.68 -3.94
N THR A 25 6.42 2.01 -3.37
CA THR A 25 5.26 1.12 -3.40
C THR A 25 4.80 0.77 -4.82
N SER A 26 4.78 1.72 -5.77
CA SER A 26 4.39 1.40 -7.15
C SER A 26 5.40 0.49 -7.84
N ASP A 27 6.69 0.67 -7.57
CA ASP A 27 7.75 -0.18 -8.13
C ASP A 27 7.66 -1.62 -7.58
N VAL A 28 7.38 -1.77 -6.28
CA VAL A 28 7.16 -3.08 -5.68
C VAL A 28 5.97 -3.78 -6.33
N LEU A 29 4.82 -3.11 -6.44
CA LEU A 29 3.60 -3.67 -7.01
C LEU A 29 3.75 -4.00 -8.51
N ALA A 30 4.50 -3.21 -9.27
CA ALA A 30 4.77 -3.45 -10.68
C ALA A 30 5.67 -4.68 -10.91
N ASN A 31 6.50 -5.05 -9.94
CA ASN A 31 7.45 -6.17 -10.05
C ASN A 31 7.02 -7.42 -9.28
N LEU A 32 5.98 -7.35 -8.45
CA LEU A 32 5.49 -8.47 -7.68
C LEU A 32 4.80 -9.51 -8.59
N ASN A 33 5.07 -10.80 -8.35
CA ASN A 33 4.50 -11.90 -9.15
C ASN A 33 3.34 -12.62 -8.47
N ASP A 34 3.11 -12.33 -7.19
CA ASP A 34 2.09 -12.95 -6.36
C ASP A 34 1.08 -11.91 -5.88
N LYS A 35 -0.08 -12.37 -5.39
CA LYS A 35 -1.05 -11.47 -4.76
C LYS A 35 -0.48 -10.84 -3.49
N ALA A 36 -0.83 -9.58 -3.26
CA ALA A 36 -0.45 -8.84 -2.06
C ALA A 36 -1.64 -8.41 -1.22
N LEU A 37 -1.36 -8.10 0.04
CA LEU A 37 -2.24 -7.37 0.95
C LEU A 37 -1.48 -6.13 1.41
N ILE A 38 -2.03 -4.95 1.12
CA ILE A 38 -1.44 -3.67 1.52
C ILE A 38 -2.02 -3.25 2.86
N TYR A 39 -1.15 -2.94 3.82
CA TYR A 39 -1.51 -2.35 5.10
C TYR A 39 -0.94 -0.92 5.19
N PRO A 40 -1.77 0.13 5.20
CA PRO A 40 -1.32 1.52 5.23
C PRO A 40 -0.90 1.96 6.66
N ILE A 41 0.19 1.40 7.19
CA ILE A 41 0.61 1.56 8.60
C ILE A 41 0.83 3.00 9.06
N SER A 42 1.06 3.94 8.15
CA SER A 42 1.32 5.35 8.45
C SER A 42 0.07 6.20 8.63
N PHE A 43 -1.13 5.64 8.42
CA PHE A 43 -2.40 6.35 8.48
C PHE A 43 -3.33 5.73 9.53
N CYS A 44 -3.99 6.58 10.31
CA CYS A 44 -5.05 6.15 11.23
C CYS A 44 -6.45 6.34 10.62
N ILE A 45 -6.60 7.28 9.70
CA ILE A 45 -7.88 7.61 9.03
C ILE A 45 -7.64 7.53 7.52
N ASP A 46 -8.63 7.03 6.79
CA ASP A 46 -8.59 6.99 5.33
C ASP A 46 -8.53 8.40 4.72
N CYS A 47 -7.71 8.54 3.69
CA CYS A 47 -7.48 9.81 2.99
C CYS A 47 -7.31 9.57 1.47
N SER A 48 -6.95 10.62 0.73
CA SER A 48 -6.69 10.51 -0.71
C SER A 48 -5.66 9.43 -1.05
N GLU A 49 -4.62 9.30 -0.24
CA GLU A 49 -3.53 8.37 -0.46
C GLU A 49 -3.97 6.91 -0.29
N THR A 50 -4.88 6.61 0.66
CA THR A 50 -5.38 5.24 0.84
C THR A 50 -6.51 4.92 -0.13
N ILE A 51 -7.49 5.80 -0.29
CA ILE A 51 -8.68 5.53 -1.11
C ILE A 51 -8.36 5.65 -2.61
N PHE A 52 -7.66 6.70 -3.02
CA PHE A 52 -7.43 6.99 -4.42
C PHE A 52 -6.11 6.38 -4.92
N GLU A 53 -4.97 6.76 -4.34
CA GLU A 53 -3.66 6.28 -4.82
C GLU A 53 -3.55 4.76 -4.66
N LEU A 54 -3.67 4.24 -3.42
CA LEU A 54 -3.60 2.81 -3.17
C LEU A 54 -4.85 2.03 -3.59
N GLY A 55 -6.04 2.60 -3.43
CA GLY A 55 -7.28 1.87 -3.71
C GLY A 55 -7.59 1.74 -5.21
N MET A 56 -7.14 2.70 -6.03
CA MET A 56 -7.48 2.75 -7.45
C MET A 56 -6.27 2.93 -8.35
N GLU A 57 -5.43 3.94 -8.15
CA GLU A 57 -4.36 4.29 -9.10
C GLU A 57 -3.34 3.15 -9.22
N TYR A 58 -2.82 2.67 -8.09
CA TYR A 58 -1.79 1.64 -8.08
C TYR A 58 -2.30 0.27 -8.53
N LYS A 59 -3.61 0.01 -8.51
CA LYS A 59 -4.19 -1.20 -9.11
C LYS A 59 -3.94 -1.27 -10.62
N HIS A 60 -3.80 -0.13 -11.30
CA HIS A 60 -3.47 -0.09 -12.73
C HIS A 60 -1.99 -0.34 -13.01
N LEU A 61 -1.12 -0.11 -12.02
CA LEU A 61 0.33 -0.30 -12.13
C LEU A 61 0.77 -1.68 -11.66
N ALA A 62 -0.01 -2.30 -10.78
CA ALA A 62 0.30 -3.60 -10.22
C ALA A 62 0.24 -4.70 -11.28
N LYS A 63 1.26 -5.56 -11.29
CA LYS A 63 1.31 -6.72 -12.19
C LYS A 63 0.32 -7.81 -11.76
N CYS A 64 0.09 -7.91 -10.46
CA CYS A 64 -0.85 -8.85 -9.86
C CYS A 64 -1.87 -8.11 -9.00
N ASP A 65 -3.04 -8.72 -8.85
CA ASP A 65 -4.11 -8.20 -8.00
C ASP A 65 -3.69 -8.13 -6.53
N TYR A 66 -4.15 -7.11 -5.82
CA TYR A 66 -3.92 -6.94 -4.39
C TYR A 66 -5.18 -6.40 -3.71
N ASP A 67 -5.27 -6.73 -2.42
CA ASP A 67 -6.26 -6.17 -1.52
C ASP A 67 -5.63 -5.08 -0.65
N LEU A 68 -6.42 -4.06 -0.32
CA LEU A 68 -6.02 -2.96 0.55
C LEU A 68 -6.86 -3.02 1.83
N ILE A 69 -6.18 -3.01 2.98
CA ILE A 69 -6.82 -2.90 4.28
C ILE A 69 -7.17 -1.44 4.53
N SER A 70 -8.43 -1.19 4.91
CA SER A 70 -8.87 0.14 5.35
C SER A 70 -8.10 0.60 6.57
N CYS A 71 -7.88 1.91 6.69
CA CYS A 71 -7.34 2.45 7.92
C CYS A 71 -8.20 2.05 9.15
N PRO A 72 -7.63 2.08 10.36
CA PRO A 72 -8.38 1.79 11.58
C PRO A 72 -9.63 2.67 11.76
N ASN A 73 -9.59 3.91 11.27
CA ASN A 73 -10.68 4.88 11.33
C ASN A 73 -11.26 4.99 12.75
N ASP A 74 -12.58 4.90 12.90
CA ASP A 74 -13.31 4.92 14.17
C ASP A 74 -13.66 3.51 14.67
N SER A 75 -12.90 2.48 14.28
CA SER A 75 -13.15 1.11 14.73
C SER A 75 -13.00 0.97 16.25
N ASP A 76 -13.86 0.13 16.84
CA ASP A 76 -13.86 -0.16 18.28
C ASP A 76 -12.52 -0.75 18.77
N GLU A 77 -11.77 -1.42 17.90
CA GLU A 77 -10.47 -2.02 18.22
C GLU A 77 -9.35 -0.98 18.32
N PHE A 78 -9.52 0.19 17.71
CA PHE A 78 -8.54 1.27 17.69
C PHE A 78 -8.78 2.33 18.77
N MET A 79 -10.03 2.45 19.26
CA MET A 79 -10.46 3.38 20.31
C MET A 79 -10.21 2.84 21.73
#